data_AF-A0A7G5LQE9-F1
#
_entry.id   AF-A0A7G5LQE9-F1
#
_cell.length_a   1.000
_cell.length_b   1.000
_cell.length_c   1.000
_cell.angle_alpha   90.00
_cell.angle_beta   90.00
_cell.angle_gamma   90.00
#
_symmetry.space_group_name_H-M   'P 1'
#
loop_
_entity.id
_entity.type
_entity.pdbx_description
1 polymer ?
#
loop_
_entity_poly.entity_id
_entity_poly.type
_entity_poly.pdbx_seq_one_letter_code
_entity_poly.pdbx_strand_id
1 'polypeptide(L)'
;MIRPLLWLPLIALSVSAAAANDIDLREAATKLHQAAGGEVCSEPDEYFQDDAYGAWEISYQPSWTDDEEQKQKVTLISMFCMAGAYNITDSYYLYTDTEGLRPIAFAQPDIDVRYVNDDYEGEVEDISVKGMGTTLGLVNSHFDEETLTITEYSKWRGLGDASSAGTWVFSDGTFSLKKYDVDASYDGEMNPVTIVDYSGEN
;
A
#
# COMPACT_ATOMS: atom_id res chain seq x y z
N MET A 1 1.80 26.64 -74.10
CA MET A 1 1.09 25.65 -73.26
C MET A 1 1.97 25.33 -72.07
N ILE A 2 1.39 25.48 -70.89
CA ILE A 2 1.92 25.40 -69.51
C ILE A 2 2.26 23.91 -69.21
N ARG A 3 3.35 23.51 -68.52
CA ARG A 3 3.61 23.63 -67.06
C ARG A 3 4.98 22.99 -66.71
N PRO A 4 5.80 23.54 -65.79
CA PRO A 4 6.95 22.83 -65.23
C PRO A 4 6.51 21.98 -64.02
N LEU A 5 7.06 20.75 -63.90
CA LEU A 5 6.89 19.92 -62.71
C LEU A 5 7.76 20.48 -61.57
N LEU A 6 7.09 20.97 -60.52
CA LEU A 6 7.70 21.30 -59.24
C LEU A 6 7.94 20.01 -58.45
N TRP A 7 9.20 19.76 -58.13
CA TRP A 7 9.65 18.75 -57.17
C TRP A 7 9.53 19.38 -55.77
N LEU A 8 8.57 18.92 -54.97
CA LEU A 8 8.43 19.30 -53.56
C LEU A 8 9.28 18.35 -52.69
N PRO A 9 10.12 18.86 -51.77
CA PRO A 9 10.78 18.01 -50.80
C PRO A 9 9.77 17.55 -49.76
N LEU A 10 9.67 16.24 -49.52
CA LEU A 10 9.03 15.70 -48.32
C LEU A 10 9.89 16.09 -47.12
N ILE A 11 9.46 17.12 -46.39
CA ILE A 11 9.93 17.35 -45.02
C ILE A 11 9.17 16.35 -44.15
N ALA A 12 9.83 15.26 -43.78
CA ALA A 12 9.36 14.40 -42.71
C ALA A 12 9.45 15.18 -41.40
N LEU A 13 8.32 15.72 -40.93
CA LEU A 13 8.20 16.16 -39.55
C LEU A 13 8.29 14.90 -38.67
N SER A 14 9.47 14.67 -38.10
CA SER A 14 9.62 13.87 -36.89
C SER A 14 8.93 14.63 -35.76
N VAL A 15 7.62 14.42 -35.61
CA VAL A 15 6.91 14.81 -34.39
C VAL A 15 7.39 13.86 -33.32
N SER A 16 8.33 14.31 -32.49
CA SER A 16 8.62 13.68 -31.21
C SER A 16 7.34 13.73 -30.38
N ALA A 17 6.59 12.64 -30.36
CA ALA A 17 5.48 12.45 -29.45
C ALA A 17 6.04 12.19 -28.05
N ALA A 18 6.54 13.24 -27.41
CA ALA A 18 6.80 13.27 -25.98
C ALA A 18 6.04 14.47 -25.40
N ALA A 19 4.73 14.47 -25.61
CA ALA A 19 3.83 15.20 -24.73
C ALA A 19 3.68 14.31 -23.50
N ALA A 20 4.60 14.47 -22.53
CA ALA A 20 4.37 13.99 -21.18
C ALA A 20 3.09 14.68 -20.70
N ASN A 21 2.01 13.93 -20.56
CA ASN A 21 0.90 14.42 -19.76
C ASN A 21 1.43 14.45 -18.33
N ASP A 22 1.74 15.64 -17.82
CA ASP A 22 1.91 15.84 -16.38
C ASP A 22 0.55 15.53 -15.74
N ILE A 23 0.34 14.27 -15.40
CA ILE A 23 -0.82 13.86 -14.61
C ILE A 23 -0.61 14.49 -13.23
N ASP A 24 -1.58 15.29 -12.79
CA ASP A 24 -1.65 15.62 -11.37
C ASP A 24 -1.95 14.32 -10.62
N LEU A 25 -0.89 13.67 -10.12
CA LEU A 25 -0.98 12.38 -9.44
C LEU A 25 -1.88 12.45 -8.20
N ARG A 26 -1.95 13.60 -7.53
CA ARG A 26 -2.85 13.79 -6.40
C ARG A 26 -4.30 13.77 -6.88
N GLU A 27 -4.63 14.52 -7.92
CA GLU A 27 -6.00 14.53 -8.47
C GLU A 27 -6.40 13.13 -8.99
N ALA A 28 -5.49 12.44 -9.69
CA ALA A 28 -5.71 11.09 -10.19
C ALA A 28 -5.89 10.08 -9.03
N ALA A 29 -5.06 10.16 -7.98
CA ALA A 29 -5.17 9.32 -6.79
C ALA A 29 -6.45 9.58 -6.02
N THR A 30 -6.89 10.83 -5.86
CA THR A 30 -8.17 11.14 -5.23
C THR A 30 -9.34 10.50 -5.97
N LYS A 31 -9.37 10.61 -7.31
CA LYS A 31 -10.43 10.00 -8.13
C LYS A 31 -10.43 8.47 -8.02
N LEU A 32 -9.25 7.86 -8.11
CA LEU A 32 -9.14 6.40 -7.99
C LEU A 32 -9.50 5.94 -6.57
N HIS A 33 -9.10 6.69 -5.55
CA HIS A 33 -9.40 6.40 -4.15
C HIS A 33 -10.90 6.42 -3.87
N GLN A 34 -11.61 7.45 -4.36
CA GLN A 34 -13.07 7.49 -4.28
C GLN A 34 -13.75 6.32 -5.01
N ALA A 35 -13.19 5.86 -6.13
CA ALA A 35 -13.74 4.73 -6.88
C ALA A 35 -13.45 3.38 -6.21
N ALA A 36 -12.27 3.21 -5.61
CA ALA A 36 -11.82 1.95 -5.01
C ALA A 36 -12.28 1.77 -3.55
N GLY A 37 -12.42 2.87 -2.81
CA GLY A 37 -12.75 2.87 -1.37
C GLY A 37 -14.22 2.59 -1.03
N GLY A 38 -15.10 2.58 -2.03
CA GLY A 38 -16.54 2.37 -1.83
C GLY A 38 -17.15 3.38 -0.87
N GLU A 39 -18.12 2.94 -0.07
CA GLU A 39 -18.75 3.78 0.96
C GLU A 39 -17.96 3.81 2.29
N VAL A 40 -16.85 3.06 2.37
CA VAL A 40 -16.06 2.91 3.60
C VAL A 40 -15.05 4.04 3.73
N CYS A 41 -14.40 4.43 2.63
CA CYS A 41 -13.50 5.59 2.65
C CYS A 41 -14.29 6.89 2.54
N SER A 42 -14.08 7.80 3.49
CA SER A 42 -14.70 9.11 3.56
C SER A 42 -13.70 10.22 3.32
N GLU A 43 -14.19 11.42 3.02
CA GLU A 43 -13.33 12.60 3.03
C GLU A 43 -12.71 12.81 4.42
N PRO A 44 -11.47 13.31 4.51
CA PRO A 44 -10.83 13.60 5.78
C PRO A 44 -11.52 14.78 6.48
N ASP A 45 -11.82 14.59 7.76
CA ASP A 45 -12.20 15.70 8.64
C ASP A 45 -11.04 16.71 8.77
N GLU A 46 -11.32 17.92 9.26
CA GLU A 46 -10.33 19.00 9.44
C GLU A 46 -9.06 18.54 10.19
N TYR A 47 -9.20 17.61 11.12
CA TYR A 47 -8.09 17.04 11.90
C TYR A 47 -7.11 16.18 11.09
N PHE A 48 -7.54 15.61 9.96
CA PHE A 48 -6.75 14.69 9.16
C PHE A 48 -6.32 15.28 7.82
N GLN A 49 -6.68 16.52 7.50
CA GLN A 49 -6.43 17.10 6.17
C GLN A 49 -4.95 17.18 5.81
N ASP A 50 -4.10 17.54 6.78
CA ASP A 50 -2.66 17.69 6.54
C ASP A 50 -1.98 16.35 6.25
N ASP A 51 -2.47 15.27 6.87
CA ASP A 51 -1.94 13.91 6.75
C ASP A 51 -2.73 13.06 5.73
N ALA A 52 -3.75 13.63 5.08
CA ALA A 52 -4.66 12.89 4.20
C ALA A 52 -4.02 12.37 2.91
N TYR A 53 -2.84 12.88 2.56
CA TYR A 53 -2.09 12.51 1.36
C TYR A 53 -0.59 12.48 1.66
N GLY A 54 0.02 11.33 1.42
CA GLY A 54 1.47 11.17 1.36
C GLY A 54 1.91 10.70 -0.02
N ALA A 55 3.12 11.11 -0.44
CA ALA A 55 3.71 10.60 -1.68
C ALA A 55 5.24 10.53 -1.60
N TRP A 56 5.80 9.43 -2.09
CA TRP A 56 7.23 9.13 -2.02
C TRP A 56 7.71 8.52 -3.33
N GLU A 57 8.85 9.01 -3.84
CA GLU A 57 9.53 8.36 -4.97
C GLU A 57 10.46 7.27 -4.43
N ILE A 58 10.24 6.03 -4.87
CA ILE A 58 11.08 4.89 -4.51
C ILE A 58 11.91 4.52 -5.73
N SER A 59 13.23 4.54 -5.57
CA SER A 59 14.18 3.99 -6.55
C SER A 59 14.62 2.60 -6.07
N TYR A 60 14.50 1.59 -6.91
CA TYR A 60 14.84 0.21 -6.56
C TYR A 60 15.59 -0.51 -7.67
N GLN A 61 16.41 -1.48 -7.27
CA GLN A 61 17.08 -2.42 -8.18
C GLN A 61 16.15 -3.62 -8.41
N PRO A 62 15.68 -3.89 -9.64
CA PRO A 62 14.93 -5.10 -9.92
C PRO A 62 15.81 -6.36 -9.87
N SER A 63 15.26 -7.49 -9.44
CA SER A 63 15.97 -8.77 -9.32
C SER A 63 16.51 -9.36 -10.63
N TRP A 64 16.06 -8.86 -11.78
CA TRP A 64 16.50 -9.34 -13.10
C TRP A 64 17.76 -8.64 -13.63
N THR A 65 18.28 -7.63 -12.93
CA THR A 65 19.48 -6.89 -13.35
C THR A 65 20.26 -6.38 -12.15
N ASP A 66 21.59 -6.47 -12.20
CA ASP A 66 22.50 -5.88 -11.21
C ASP A 66 23.07 -4.53 -11.70
N ASP A 67 22.63 -4.07 -12.87
CA ASP A 67 23.08 -2.81 -13.46
C ASP A 67 22.35 -1.63 -12.81
N GLU A 68 23.11 -0.74 -12.18
CA GLU A 68 22.57 0.45 -11.51
C GLU A 68 21.89 1.42 -12.49
N GLU A 69 22.29 1.42 -13.76
CA GLU A 69 21.66 2.25 -14.80
C GLU A 69 20.24 1.76 -15.13
N GLN A 70 19.89 0.55 -14.70
CA GLN A 70 18.60 -0.09 -14.92
C GLN A 70 17.70 -0.06 -13.67
N LYS A 71 18.08 0.71 -12.63
CA LYS A 71 17.19 1.00 -11.49
C LYS A 71 15.86 1.57 -11.97
N GLN A 72 14.79 1.10 -11.36
CA GLN A 72 13.43 1.51 -11.69
C GLN A 72 12.92 2.48 -10.62
N LYS A 73 11.96 3.31 -11.01
CA LYS A 73 11.30 4.27 -10.12
C LYS A 73 9.81 3.96 -10.03
N VAL A 74 9.27 4.09 -8.83
CA VAL A 74 7.82 4.10 -8.59
C VAL A 74 7.47 5.27 -7.68
N THR A 75 6.23 5.73 -7.73
CA THR A 75 5.69 6.65 -6.73
C THR A 75 4.70 5.89 -5.85
N LEU A 76 5.01 5.78 -4.56
CA LEU A 76 4.07 5.35 -3.53
C LEU A 76 3.19 6.53 -3.14
N ILE A 77 1.89 6.30 -3.01
CA ILE A 77 0.93 7.30 -2.54
C ILE A 77 0.13 6.67 -1.39
N SER A 78 0.01 7.37 -0.27
CA SER A 78 -0.95 7.04 0.79
C SER A 78 -2.11 8.04 0.77
N MET A 79 -3.30 7.54 1.06
CA MET A 79 -4.53 8.32 1.10
C MET A 79 -5.30 7.95 2.36
N PHE A 80 -5.66 8.93 3.17
CA PHE A 80 -6.60 8.73 4.26
C PHE A 80 -7.89 8.09 3.73
N CYS A 81 -8.35 7.03 4.39
CA CYS A 81 -9.60 6.36 4.08
C CYS A 81 -10.65 6.66 5.15
N MET A 82 -10.37 6.35 6.42
CA MET A 82 -11.33 6.58 7.51
C MET A 82 -10.63 6.61 8.88
N ALA A 83 -11.33 7.12 9.89
CA ALA A 83 -10.89 7.04 11.28
C ALA A 83 -12.04 6.58 12.19
N GLY A 84 -11.71 5.82 13.23
CA GLY A 84 -12.69 5.32 14.19
C GLY A 84 -12.04 4.51 15.31
N ALA A 85 -12.63 4.54 16.51
CA ALA A 85 -12.12 3.81 17.68
C ALA A 85 -10.60 3.96 17.91
N TYR A 86 -10.08 5.19 17.84
CA TYR A 86 -8.65 5.52 18.01
C TYR A 86 -7.70 4.91 16.96
N ASN A 87 -8.26 4.47 15.82
CA ASN A 87 -7.54 4.03 14.64
C ASN A 87 -7.75 5.03 13.49
N ILE A 88 -6.72 5.15 12.66
CA ILE A 88 -6.77 5.78 11.34
C ILE A 88 -6.47 4.70 10.30
N THR A 89 -7.16 4.69 9.18
CA THR A 89 -6.95 3.73 8.09
C THR A 89 -6.53 4.48 6.84
N ASP A 90 -5.44 4.06 6.22
CA ASP A 90 -4.94 4.59 4.96
C ASP A 90 -4.99 3.54 3.86
N SER A 91 -5.32 3.95 2.64
CA SER A 91 -5.16 3.15 1.43
C SER A 91 -3.92 3.58 0.66
N TYR A 92 -3.27 2.61 0.01
CA TYR A 92 -2.04 2.86 -0.73
C TYR A 92 -2.18 2.60 -2.22
N TYR A 93 -1.43 3.36 -3.01
CA TYR A 93 -1.39 3.28 -4.47
C TYR A 93 0.06 3.31 -4.96
N LEU A 94 0.31 2.67 -6.09
CA LEU A 94 1.57 2.78 -6.82
C LEU A 94 1.31 3.41 -8.17
N TYR A 95 2.18 4.34 -8.56
CA TYR A 95 2.28 4.85 -9.91
C TYR A 95 3.63 4.42 -10.52
N THR A 96 3.57 3.93 -11.76
CA THR A 96 4.72 3.73 -12.64
C THR A 96 4.39 4.24 -14.03
N ASP A 97 5.39 4.62 -14.81
CA ASP A 97 5.14 5.08 -16.19
C ASP A 97 4.61 3.98 -17.12
N THR A 98 4.83 2.70 -16.77
CA THR A 98 4.41 1.55 -17.57
C THR A 98 3.03 1.01 -17.20
N GLU A 99 2.68 1.00 -15.91
CA GLU A 99 1.42 0.44 -15.41
C GLU A 99 0.38 1.51 -15.05
N GLY A 100 0.80 2.77 -14.97
CA GLY A 100 -0.02 3.86 -14.47
C GLY A 100 -0.29 3.74 -12.97
N LEU A 101 -1.31 4.46 -12.51
CA LEU A 101 -1.74 4.49 -11.11
C LEU A 101 -2.65 3.29 -10.80
N ARG A 102 -2.34 2.55 -9.74
CA ARG A 102 -3.11 1.37 -9.30
C ARG A 102 -3.15 1.22 -7.78
N PRO A 103 -4.23 0.64 -7.21
CA PRO A 103 -4.28 0.34 -5.79
C PRO A 103 -3.27 -0.76 -5.42
N ILE A 104 -2.79 -0.73 -4.18
CA ILE A 104 -2.00 -1.81 -3.58
C ILE A 104 -2.95 -2.67 -2.73
N ALA A 105 -2.89 -3.97 -2.94
CA ALA A 105 -3.51 -4.94 -2.06
C ALA A 105 -2.43 -5.58 -1.19
N PHE A 106 -2.59 -5.51 0.14
CA PHE A 106 -1.65 -6.06 1.10
C PHE A 106 -2.09 -7.44 1.56
N ALA A 107 -1.20 -8.43 1.41
CA ALA A 107 -1.44 -9.77 1.92
C ALA A 107 -1.48 -9.76 3.45
N GLN A 108 -2.49 -10.43 4.03
CA GLN A 108 -2.64 -10.62 5.48
C GLN A 108 -3.12 -12.06 5.77
N PRO A 109 -2.67 -12.68 6.87
CA PRO A 109 -3.13 -14.01 7.25
C PRO A 109 -4.61 -13.96 7.67
N ASP A 110 -5.39 -14.93 7.21
CA ASP A 110 -6.73 -15.21 7.75
C ASP A 110 -6.57 -16.12 8.98
N ILE A 111 -7.08 -15.67 10.13
CA ILE A 111 -6.80 -16.30 11.43
C ILE A 111 -8.05 -16.93 12.07
N ASP A 112 -7.81 -17.97 12.87
CA ASP A 112 -8.78 -18.56 13.79
C ASP A 112 -8.25 -18.37 15.20
N VAL A 113 -9.05 -17.75 16.07
CA VAL A 113 -8.74 -17.66 17.49
C VAL A 113 -9.69 -18.58 18.25
N ARG A 114 -9.13 -19.50 19.04
CA ARG A 114 -9.90 -20.33 19.97
C ARG A 114 -9.67 -19.86 21.39
N TYR A 115 -10.75 -19.76 22.15
CA TYR A 115 -10.74 -19.33 23.54
C TYR A 115 -11.14 -20.47 24.46
N VAL A 116 -10.59 -20.49 25.66
CA VAL A 116 -10.93 -21.49 26.68
C VAL A 116 -12.43 -21.39 27.01
N ASN A 117 -13.15 -22.52 26.91
CA ASN A 117 -14.60 -22.61 27.12
C ASN A 117 -15.46 -21.74 26.17
N ASP A 118 -14.93 -21.36 25.00
CA ASP A 118 -15.62 -20.49 24.02
C ASP A 118 -15.96 -19.08 24.57
N ASP A 119 -15.23 -18.60 25.59
CA ASP A 119 -15.38 -17.26 26.14
C ASP A 119 -14.45 -16.27 25.44
N TYR A 120 -14.99 -15.40 24.58
CA TYR A 120 -14.19 -14.47 23.77
C TYR A 120 -13.45 -13.40 24.60
N GLU A 121 -13.83 -13.17 25.86
CA GLU A 121 -13.09 -12.30 26.79
C GLU A 121 -12.13 -13.09 27.69
N GLY A 122 -12.12 -14.42 27.54
CA GLY A 122 -11.29 -15.34 28.32
C GLY A 122 -9.89 -15.56 27.75
N GLU A 123 -9.19 -16.54 28.33
CA GLU A 123 -7.85 -16.93 27.90
C GLU A 123 -7.85 -17.46 26.46
N VAL A 124 -6.87 -17.03 25.67
CA VAL A 124 -6.63 -17.53 24.31
C VAL A 124 -5.97 -18.90 24.40
N GLU A 125 -6.61 -19.92 23.82
CA GLU A 125 -6.07 -21.28 23.76
C GLU A 125 -5.13 -21.46 22.56
N ASP A 126 -5.49 -20.91 21.40
CA ASP A 126 -4.75 -21.08 20.14
C ASP A 126 -5.06 -19.96 19.14
N ILE A 127 -4.06 -19.60 18.34
CA ILE A 127 -4.20 -18.71 17.18
C ILE A 127 -3.62 -19.45 15.98
N SER A 128 -4.47 -19.80 15.01
CA SER A 128 -4.05 -20.56 13.83
C SER A 128 -4.30 -19.78 12.53
N VAL A 129 -3.39 -19.94 11.56
CA VAL A 129 -3.55 -19.34 10.22
C VAL A 129 -4.31 -20.32 9.33
N LYS A 130 -5.48 -19.91 8.83
CA LYS A 130 -6.35 -20.70 7.95
C LYS A 130 -6.09 -20.45 6.46
N GLY A 131 -5.46 -19.33 6.13
CA GLY A 131 -5.17 -18.95 4.75
C GLY A 131 -4.58 -17.56 4.66
N MET A 132 -4.60 -17.00 3.45
CA MET A 132 -4.18 -15.64 3.18
C MET A 132 -5.32 -14.89 2.51
N GLY A 133 -5.57 -13.67 2.96
CA GLY A 133 -6.44 -12.70 2.33
C GLY A 133 -5.67 -11.46 1.87
N THR A 134 -6.41 -10.46 1.43
CA THR A 134 -5.85 -9.14 1.06
C THR A 134 -6.71 -8.01 1.60
N THR A 135 -6.08 -6.92 2.01
CA THR A 135 -6.76 -5.65 2.33
C THR A 135 -6.28 -4.52 1.41
N LEU A 136 -7.13 -3.52 1.20
CA LEU A 136 -6.80 -2.26 0.53
C LEU A 136 -6.54 -1.11 1.53
N GLY A 137 -6.76 -1.35 2.82
CA GLY A 137 -6.55 -0.37 3.89
C GLY A 137 -5.70 -0.96 4.99
N LEU A 138 -4.74 -0.16 5.49
CA LEU A 138 -3.88 -0.50 6.63
C LEU A 138 -4.17 0.44 7.78
N VAL A 139 -4.14 -0.10 8.99
CA VAL A 139 -4.55 0.63 10.20
C VAL A 139 -3.34 1.18 10.95
N ASN A 140 -3.39 2.46 11.31
CA ASN A 140 -2.31 3.23 11.95
C ASN A 140 -0.96 2.98 11.25
N SER A 141 -0.99 3.07 9.92
CA SER A 141 0.14 2.67 9.10
C SER A 141 1.19 3.77 8.95
N HIS A 142 2.42 3.34 8.68
CA HIS A 142 3.54 4.23 8.41
C HIS A 142 4.45 3.63 7.34
N PHE A 143 4.97 4.48 6.46
CA PHE A 143 5.99 4.13 5.49
C PHE A 143 7.35 4.69 5.91
N ASP A 144 8.34 3.82 6.02
CA ASP A 144 9.73 4.14 6.28
C ASP A 144 10.54 4.10 4.96
N GLU A 145 11.00 5.26 4.52
CA GLU A 145 11.77 5.44 3.28
C GLU A 145 13.17 4.80 3.34
N GLU A 146 13.77 4.69 4.54
CA GLU A 146 15.12 4.14 4.69
C GLU A 146 15.13 2.63 4.48
N THR A 147 14.10 1.96 4.98
CA THR A 147 13.98 0.49 4.90
C THR A 147 13.01 0.03 3.81
N LEU A 148 12.34 0.97 3.15
CA LEU A 148 11.25 0.73 2.20
C LEU A 148 10.16 -0.19 2.78
N THR A 149 9.78 0.08 4.03
CA THR A 149 8.88 -0.76 4.81
C THR A 149 7.58 -0.03 5.10
N ILE A 150 6.45 -0.71 4.93
CA ILE A 150 5.17 -0.29 5.50
C ILE A 150 4.89 -1.14 6.74
N THR A 151 4.56 -0.50 7.85
CA THR A 151 4.05 -1.16 9.05
C THR A 151 2.60 -0.77 9.31
N GLU A 152 1.80 -1.67 9.87
CA GLU A 152 0.48 -1.37 10.43
C GLU A 152 0.41 -1.76 11.91
N TYR A 153 -0.49 -1.11 12.65
CA TYR A 153 -0.88 -1.52 14.00
C TYR A 153 -2.39 -1.32 14.21
N SER A 154 -3.16 -2.39 14.08
CA SER A 154 -4.61 -2.39 14.25
C SER A 154 -5.00 -2.63 15.71
N LYS A 155 -5.59 -1.63 16.36
CA LYS A 155 -6.14 -1.77 17.72
C LYS A 155 -7.59 -2.22 17.61
N TRP A 156 -7.90 -3.49 17.82
CA TRP A 156 -9.23 -4.03 17.49
C TRP A 156 -10.35 -3.25 18.18
N ARG A 157 -10.38 -3.24 19.51
CA ARG A 157 -11.36 -2.45 20.29
C ARG A 157 -10.88 -1.03 20.63
N GLY A 158 -9.82 -0.55 19.98
CA GLY A 158 -9.25 0.78 20.17
C GLY A 158 -8.30 0.96 21.36
N LEU A 159 -8.17 -0.03 22.25
CA LEU A 159 -7.25 0.00 23.40
C LEU A 159 -5.85 -0.55 23.07
N GLY A 160 -5.78 -1.48 22.10
CA GLY A 160 -4.54 -2.09 21.64
C GLY A 160 -4.06 -3.27 22.49
N ASP A 161 -4.84 -3.72 23.46
CA ASP A 161 -4.63 -5.01 24.15
C ASP A 161 -4.89 -6.17 23.19
N ALA A 162 -6.07 -6.20 22.59
CA ALA A 162 -6.33 -7.02 21.42
C ALA A 162 -5.94 -6.24 20.16
N SER A 163 -5.00 -6.79 19.39
CA SER A 163 -4.38 -6.10 18.27
C SER A 163 -3.81 -7.02 17.20
N SER A 164 -3.53 -6.44 16.04
CA SER A 164 -2.67 -7.06 15.03
C SER A 164 -1.67 -6.06 14.49
N ALA A 165 -0.49 -6.53 14.11
CA ALA A 165 0.58 -5.72 13.55
C ALA A 165 1.18 -6.42 12.33
N GLY A 166 1.32 -5.68 11.24
CA GLY A 166 1.85 -6.19 9.98
C GLY A 166 3.08 -5.42 9.54
N THR A 167 3.99 -6.10 8.84
CA THR A 167 5.19 -5.49 8.24
C THR A 167 5.31 -5.98 6.80
N TRP A 168 5.32 -5.05 5.85
CA TRP A 168 5.53 -5.32 4.43
C TRP A 168 6.76 -4.58 3.94
N VAL A 169 7.60 -5.25 3.17
CA VAL A 169 8.82 -4.65 2.60
C VAL A 169 8.66 -4.55 1.09
N PHE A 170 9.06 -3.41 0.54
CA PHE A 170 9.08 -3.18 -0.90
C PHE A 170 10.27 -3.90 -1.54
N SER A 171 10.00 -4.71 -2.55
CA SER A 171 11.01 -5.35 -3.39
C SER A 171 10.40 -5.66 -4.75
N ASP A 172 11.17 -5.53 -5.82
CA ASP A 172 10.71 -5.88 -7.18
C ASP A 172 9.37 -5.22 -7.58
N GLY A 173 9.20 -3.95 -7.24
CA GLY A 173 8.04 -3.17 -7.66
C GLY A 173 6.75 -3.42 -6.86
N THR A 174 6.81 -4.18 -5.76
CA THR A 174 5.63 -4.50 -4.93
C THR A 174 5.99 -4.62 -3.44
N PHE A 175 4.98 -4.49 -2.58
CA PHE A 175 5.09 -4.77 -1.15
C PHE A 175 4.75 -6.23 -0.86
N SER A 176 5.62 -6.91 -0.11
CA SER A 176 5.43 -8.29 0.31
C SER A 176 5.40 -8.41 1.83
N LEU A 177 4.45 -9.18 2.37
CA LEU A 177 4.35 -9.43 3.81
C LEU A 177 5.64 -10.10 4.29
N LYS A 178 6.22 -9.56 5.37
CA LYS A 178 7.40 -10.11 6.04
C LYS A 178 7.09 -10.62 7.43
N LYS A 179 6.23 -9.93 8.19
CA LYS A 179 5.89 -10.32 9.55
C LYS A 179 4.44 -9.98 9.86
N TYR A 180 3.78 -10.84 10.62
CA TYR A 180 2.46 -10.57 11.18
C TYR A 180 2.38 -11.06 12.63
N ASP A 181 2.07 -10.14 13.53
CA ASP A 181 1.91 -10.37 14.97
C ASP A 181 0.44 -10.18 15.35
N VAL A 182 -0.06 -10.99 16.28
CA VAL A 182 -1.44 -10.92 16.78
C VAL A 182 -1.45 -11.04 18.30
N ASP A 183 -2.19 -10.15 18.96
CA ASP A 183 -2.66 -10.32 20.32
C ASP A 183 -4.19 -10.46 20.28
N ALA A 184 -4.70 -11.61 20.69
CA ALA A 184 -6.13 -11.89 20.65
C ALA A 184 -6.81 -11.85 22.02
N SER A 185 -6.07 -11.48 23.08
CA SER A 185 -6.59 -11.35 24.43
C SER A 185 -7.13 -9.94 24.70
N TYR A 186 -8.25 -9.87 25.44
CA TYR A 186 -8.91 -8.62 25.82
C TYR A 186 -8.69 -8.28 27.30
N ASP A 187 -7.51 -8.59 27.83
CA ASP A 187 -7.17 -8.54 29.26
C ASP A 187 -6.50 -7.23 29.71
N GLY A 188 -6.23 -6.32 28.78
CA GLY A 188 -5.55 -5.05 29.03
C GLY A 188 -4.02 -5.14 29.03
N GLU A 189 -3.45 -6.30 28.80
CA GLU A 189 -2.02 -6.48 28.54
C GLU A 189 -1.73 -6.45 27.03
N MET A 190 -0.47 -6.22 26.66
CA MET A 190 -0.02 -6.22 25.26
C MET A 190 1.09 -7.25 25.12
N ASN A 191 0.71 -8.47 24.75
CA ASN A 191 1.55 -9.66 24.65
C ASN A 191 1.36 -10.36 23.29
N PRO A 192 1.62 -9.68 22.16
CA PRO A 192 1.38 -10.25 20.83
C PRO A 192 2.31 -11.44 20.54
N VAL A 193 1.80 -12.39 19.77
CA VAL A 193 2.56 -13.53 19.25
C VAL A 193 2.75 -13.42 17.74
N THR A 194 3.93 -13.79 17.25
CA THR A 194 4.22 -13.83 15.82
C THR A 194 3.58 -15.07 15.19
N ILE A 195 2.70 -14.86 14.21
CA ILE A 195 2.02 -15.95 13.50
C ILE A 195 2.54 -16.14 12.07
N VAL A 196 3.21 -15.12 11.52
CA VAL A 196 3.91 -15.18 10.22
C VAL A 196 5.26 -14.48 10.36
N ASP A 197 6.33 -15.15 9.92
CA ASP A 197 7.68 -14.57 9.87
C ASP A 197 8.46 -15.09 8.65
N TYR A 198 8.77 -14.16 7.73
CA TYR A 198 9.61 -14.34 6.55
C TYR A 198 10.84 -13.41 6.60
N SER A 199 11.20 -12.89 7.77
CA SER A 199 12.36 -12.03 7.98
C SER A 199 13.68 -12.80 8.12
N GLY A 200 13.61 -14.13 8.26
CA GLY A 200 14.79 -14.99 8.30
C GLY A 200 15.60 -14.97 7.00
N GLU A 201 16.93 -15.04 7.12
CA GLU A 201 17.85 -15.24 6.01
C GLU A 201 17.60 -16.64 5.40
N ASN A 202 17.32 -16.71 4.09
CA ASN A 202 17.44 -17.96 3.32
C ASN A 202 18.87 -18.15 2.87
#